data_AF-A0A353NS50-F1
#
_entry.id   AF-A0A353NS50-F1
#
_cell.length_a   1.000
_cell.length_b   1.000
_cell.length_c   1.000
_cell.angle_alpha   90.00
_cell.angle_beta   90.00
_cell.angle_gamma   90.00
#
_symmetry.space_group_name_H-M   'P 1'
#
loop_
_entity.id
_entity.type
_entity.pdbx_description
1 polymer ?
#
loop_
_entity_poly.entity_id
_entity_poly.type
_entity_poly.pdbx_seq_one_letter_code
_entity_poly.pdbx_strand_id
1 'polypeptide(L)'
;IAEVDYSRIKTRHDQGWVGMVSDNLEEICRTAREYQQKKETISIAYHGNIVDLLEYAVENDIHIELLSDQTSCHAVYEGGYCPQGVTFEERTRLLTEDRDRFNDLVDKSLHRHFHLIKALVEKGTYFFDYGNSFMKAVFDAGVKEISKNGVDEKDGFIWPSYVEDIMGPMLFDYGYGPFRWVCLSEKHDDLVKTDHAAMECIDPNRRGQDRDNYIWIRDAEENKLVVGSQARILYQDAEGRMRIALKFNEMVRNEEVGPVMLGRDHHDVSGTDSPFRETA
;
A
#
# COMPACT_ATOMS: atom_id res chain seq x y z
N ILE A 1 10.18 -0.60 -5.02
CA ILE A 1 9.50 0.68 -4.70
C ILE A 1 10.31 1.81 -5.31
N ALA A 2 9.76 2.61 -6.22
CA ALA A 2 10.45 3.81 -6.72
C ALA A 2 10.05 5.03 -5.88
N GLU A 3 11.01 5.87 -5.51
CA GLU A 3 10.78 7.11 -4.76
C GLU A 3 11.82 8.15 -5.18
N VAL A 4 11.35 9.38 -5.43
CA VAL A 4 12.19 10.49 -5.89
C VAL A 4 12.74 11.32 -4.73
N ASP A 5 12.10 11.29 -3.57
CA ASP A 5 12.54 11.97 -2.36
C ASP A 5 13.42 11.05 -1.51
N TYR A 6 14.74 11.22 -1.59
CA TYR A 6 15.69 10.43 -0.82
C TYR A 6 15.43 10.48 0.69
N SER A 7 14.88 11.58 1.22
CA SER A 7 14.57 11.68 2.66
C SER A 7 13.50 10.66 3.08
N ARG A 8 12.57 10.33 2.17
CA ARG A 8 11.54 9.32 2.40
C ARG A 8 12.14 7.93 2.40
N ILE A 9 13.02 7.62 1.44
CA ILE A 9 13.74 6.35 1.36
C ILE A 9 14.56 6.13 2.62
N LYS A 10 15.40 7.11 2.99
CA LYS A 10 16.26 7.04 4.16
C LYS A 10 15.48 6.75 5.42
N THR A 11 14.35 7.42 5.62
CA THR A 11 13.49 7.19 6.79
C THR A 11 13.04 5.72 6.89
N ARG A 12 12.61 5.10 5.78
CA ARG A 12 12.10 3.71 5.80
C ARG A 12 13.22 2.69 5.89
N HIS A 13 14.38 2.99 5.31
CA HIS A 13 15.58 2.18 5.46
C HIS A 13 16.09 2.20 6.92
N ASP A 14 16.17 3.37 7.55
CA ASP A 14 16.57 3.52 8.96
C ASP A 14 15.59 2.80 9.91
N GLN A 15 14.30 2.71 9.55
CA GLN A 15 13.28 1.95 10.27
C GLN A 15 13.32 0.43 10.00
N GLY A 16 14.16 -0.04 9.07
CA GLY A 16 14.25 -1.45 8.69
C GLY A 16 13.13 -1.93 7.75
N TRP A 17 12.30 -1.03 7.21
CA TRP A 17 11.20 -1.38 6.30
C TRP A 17 11.69 -1.63 4.87
N VAL A 18 12.82 -1.01 4.50
CA VAL A 18 13.50 -1.18 3.22
C VAL A 18 14.85 -1.85 3.45
N GLY A 19 15.08 -3.00 2.82
CA GLY A 19 16.33 -3.77 2.98
C GLY A 19 17.47 -3.31 2.09
N MET A 20 17.18 -2.85 0.87
CA MET A 20 18.18 -2.35 -0.08
C MET A 20 17.74 -1.02 -0.69
N VAL A 21 18.70 -0.12 -0.89
CA VAL A 21 18.51 1.16 -1.59
C VAL A 21 19.54 1.26 -2.71
N SER A 22 19.12 1.60 -3.92
CA SER A 22 20.03 1.91 -5.03
C SER A 22 19.36 2.89 -6.00
N ASP A 23 20.15 3.68 -6.71
CA ASP A 23 19.74 4.53 -7.84
C ASP A 23 20.10 3.90 -9.20
N ASN A 24 20.63 2.66 -9.20
CA ASN A 24 21.02 1.94 -10.41
C ASN A 24 19.98 0.87 -10.78
N LEU A 25 19.23 1.11 -11.86
CA LEU A 25 18.18 0.21 -12.34
C LEU A 25 18.67 -1.20 -12.67
N GLU A 26 19.89 -1.36 -13.21
CA GLU A 26 20.47 -2.67 -13.49
C GLU A 26 20.73 -3.44 -12.19
N GLU A 27 21.27 -2.76 -11.17
CA GLU A 27 21.52 -3.37 -9.86
C GLU A 27 20.20 -3.78 -9.19
N ILE A 28 19.20 -2.90 -9.22
CA ILE A 28 17.85 -3.16 -8.68
C ILE A 28 17.26 -4.41 -9.32
N CYS A 29 17.24 -4.48 -10.65
CA CYS A 29 16.61 -5.57 -11.39
C CYS A 29 17.39 -6.89 -11.25
N ARG A 30 18.72 -6.82 -11.23
CA ARG A 30 19.58 -7.99 -10.96
C ARG A 30 19.32 -8.55 -9.57
N THR A 31 19.34 -7.70 -8.54
CA THR A 31 19.09 -8.16 -7.16
C THR A 31 17.68 -8.72 -7.02
N ALA A 32 16.66 -8.07 -7.58
CA ALA A 32 15.28 -8.57 -7.54
C ALA A 32 15.19 -9.99 -8.12
N ARG A 33 15.81 -10.22 -9.28
CA ARG A 33 15.85 -11.54 -9.94
C ARG A 33 16.59 -12.59 -9.11
N GLU A 34 17.71 -12.23 -8.49
CA GLU A 34 18.47 -13.14 -7.62
C GLU A 34 17.63 -13.61 -6.43
N TYR A 35 16.91 -12.70 -5.76
CA TYR A 35 16.04 -13.05 -4.63
C TYR A 35 14.81 -13.87 -5.06
N GLN A 36 14.21 -13.54 -6.22
CA GLN A 36 13.14 -14.37 -6.81
C GLN A 36 13.62 -15.80 -7.07
N GLN A 37 14.82 -15.99 -7.63
CA GLN A 37 15.39 -17.32 -7.89
C GLN A 37 15.66 -18.10 -6.61
N LYS A 38 16.15 -17.43 -5.56
CA LYS A 38 16.39 -18.04 -4.24
C LYS A 38 15.11 -18.28 -3.45
N LYS A 39 13.98 -17.67 -3.86
CA LYS A 39 12.73 -17.61 -3.09
C LYS A 39 12.91 -16.97 -1.71
N GLU A 40 13.74 -15.95 -1.66
CA GLU A 40 14.00 -15.15 -0.47
C GLU A 40 13.30 -13.79 -0.59
N THR A 41 12.87 -13.22 0.53
CA THR A 41 12.16 -11.94 0.57
C THR A 41 13.14 -10.77 0.69
N ILE A 42 12.94 -9.74 -0.12
CA ILE A 42 13.65 -8.46 0.01
C ILE A 42 12.74 -7.30 -0.37
N SER A 43 12.87 -6.18 0.35
CA SER A 43 12.31 -4.89 -0.05
C SER A 43 13.41 -4.02 -0.63
N ILE A 44 13.22 -3.56 -1.86
CA ILE A 44 14.19 -2.75 -2.60
C ILE A 44 13.58 -1.39 -2.93
N ALA A 45 14.22 -0.31 -2.49
CA ALA A 45 13.91 1.05 -2.91
C ALA A 45 14.84 1.51 -4.03
N TYR A 46 14.24 1.90 -5.15
CA TYR A 46 14.89 2.62 -6.23
C TYR A 46 14.78 4.12 -5.97
N HIS A 47 15.90 4.81 -5.83
CA HIS A 47 15.94 6.26 -5.76
C HIS A 47 15.88 6.85 -7.17
N GLY A 48 14.68 7.20 -7.61
CA GLY A 48 14.41 7.68 -8.97
C GLY A 48 12.93 7.67 -9.30
N ASN A 49 12.59 8.05 -10.52
CA ASN A 49 11.19 8.16 -10.93
C ASN A 49 10.61 6.78 -11.28
N ILE A 50 9.37 6.51 -10.87
CA ILE A 50 8.66 5.27 -11.22
C ILE A 50 8.58 5.08 -12.75
N VAL A 51 8.44 6.16 -13.51
CA VAL A 51 8.37 6.09 -14.97
C VAL A 51 9.68 5.58 -15.58
N ASP A 52 10.84 5.96 -15.02
CA ASP A 52 12.15 5.45 -15.47
C ASP A 52 12.29 3.95 -15.17
N LEU A 53 11.81 3.50 -14.00
CA LEU A 53 11.82 2.09 -13.61
C LEU A 53 10.93 1.23 -14.54
N LEU A 54 9.72 1.71 -14.84
CA LEU A 54 8.79 0.99 -15.72
C LEU A 54 9.29 0.99 -17.17
N GLU A 55 9.89 2.08 -17.63
CA GLU A 55 10.51 2.17 -18.95
C GLU A 55 11.63 1.15 -19.09
N TYR A 56 12.53 1.09 -18.10
CA TYR A 56 13.59 0.08 -18.07
C TYR A 56 13.04 -1.35 -18.04
N ALA A 57 11.96 -1.61 -17.30
CA ALA A 57 11.33 -2.92 -17.26
C ALA A 57 10.76 -3.33 -18.63
N VAL A 58 10.10 -2.40 -19.34
CA VAL A 58 9.56 -2.64 -20.69
C VAL A 58 10.68 -2.89 -21.70
N GLU A 59 11.73 -2.06 -21.69
CA GLU A 59 12.85 -2.13 -22.64
C GLU A 59 13.69 -3.40 -22.47
N ASN A 60 13.85 -3.87 -21.23
CA ASN A 60 14.65 -5.05 -20.90
C ASN A 60 13.83 -6.34 -20.73
N ASP A 61 12.55 -6.31 -21.12
CA ASP A 61 11.61 -7.43 -21.03
C ASP A 61 11.57 -8.08 -19.64
N ILE A 62 11.57 -7.24 -18.61
CA ILE A 62 11.51 -7.68 -17.21
C ILE A 62 10.04 -7.92 -16.88
N HIS A 63 9.70 -9.18 -16.63
CA HIS A 63 8.37 -9.54 -16.16
C HIS A 63 8.15 -9.07 -14.72
N ILE A 64 7.03 -8.38 -14.51
CA ILE A 64 6.56 -7.94 -13.20
C ILE A 64 5.24 -8.65 -12.95
N GLU A 65 5.16 -9.47 -11.90
CA GLU A 65 3.94 -10.22 -11.61
C GLU A 65 2.82 -9.31 -11.10
N LEU A 66 3.15 -8.41 -10.15
CA LEU A 66 2.23 -7.49 -9.50
C LEU A 66 2.73 -6.05 -9.62
N LEU A 67 1.88 -5.14 -10.08
CA LEU A 67 2.18 -3.72 -10.20
C LEU A 67 1.07 -2.86 -9.60
N SER A 68 1.45 -1.77 -8.96
CA SER A 68 0.54 -0.78 -8.40
C SER A 68 1.27 0.56 -8.29
N ASP A 69 0.53 1.65 -8.12
CA ASP A 69 1.07 2.98 -7.83
C ASP A 69 0.50 3.52 -6.51
N GLN A 70 1.33 4.22 -5.73
CA GLN A 70 0.91 4.90 -4.51
C GLN A 70 1.52 6.30 -4.39
N THR A 71 1.82 6.94 -5.52
CA THR A 71 2.16 8.37 -5.54
C THR A 71 0.95 9.20 -5.07
N SER A 72 1.13 10.48 -4.74
CA SER A 72 0.02 11.30 -4.22
C SER A 72 -0.79 11.94 -5.35
N CYS A 73 -1.36 11.13 -6.24
CA CYS A 73 -2.15 11.60 -7.39
C CYS A 73 -3.45 12.33 -7.01
N HIS A 74 -3.95 12.20 -5.78
CA HIS A 74 -5.03 13.04 -5.23
C HIS A 74 -4.67 14.54 -5.20
N ALA A 75 -3.37 14.86 -5.22
CA ALA A 75 -2.81 16.22 -5.23
C ALA A 75 -1.78 16.37 -6.36
N VAL A 76 -2.05 15.76 -7.52
CA VAL A 76 -1.09 15.57 -8.62
C VAL A 76 -0.44 16.89 -9.08
N TYR A 77 -1.24 17.95 -9.27
CA TYR A 77 -0.77 19.27 -9.69
C TYR A 77 -0.27 20.16 -8.54
N GLU A 78 -0.31 19.67 -7.29
CA GLU A 78 0.13 20.40 -6.09
C GLU A 78 1.49 19.89 -5.56
N GLY A 79 2.15 19.01 -6.30
CA GLY A 79 3.42 18.41 -5.92
C GLY A 79 3.28 17.01 -5.29
N GLY A 80 2.09 16.41 -5.33
CA GLY A 80 1.89 15.02 -4.97
C GLY A 80 2.51 14.02 -5.96
N TYR A 81 2.79 14.48 -7.19
CA TYR A 81 3.45 13.71 -8.25
C TYR A 81 4.68 14.45 -8.76
N CYS A 82 5.78 13.73 -8.96
CA CYS A 82 7.01 14.27 -9.53
C CYS A 82 7.12 13.83 -10.99
N PRO A 83 7.07 14.74 -11.97
CA PRO A 83 7.16 14.36 -13.36
C PRO A 83 8.55 13.77 -13.70
N GLN A 84 8.57 12.84 -14.65
CA GLN A 84 9.78 12.27 -15.21
C GLN A 84 10.68 13.36 -15.82
N GLY A 85 11.99 13.20 -15.72
CA GLY A 85 12.98 14.09 -16.35
C GLY A 85 13.35 15.33 -15.53
N VAL A 86 12.81 15.51 -14.33
CA VAL A 86 13.23 16.54 -13.37
C VAL A 86 13.52 15.92 -12.00
N THR A 87 14.42 16.53 -11.24
CA THR A 87 14.71 16.07 -9.86
C THR A 87 13.59 16.50 -8.91
N PHE A 88 13.59 15.92 -7.70
CA PHE A 88 12.65 16.30 -6.64
C PHE A 88 12.78 17.80 -6.27
N GLU A 89 13.99 18.32 -6.22
CA GLU A 89 14.28 19.72 -5.94
C GLU A 89 13.80 20.63 -7.07
N GLU A 90 14.09 20.26 -8.33
CA GLU A 90 13.64 21.04 -9.49
C GLU A 90 12.11 21.06 -9.58
N ARG A 91 11.47 19.91 -9.38
CA ARG A 91 10.01 19.82 -9.26
C ARG A 91 9.48 20.78 -8.19
N THR A 92 10.11 20.80 -7.01
CA THR A 92 9.67 21.65 -5.91
C THR A 92 9.81 23.14 -6.24
N ARG A 93 10.89 23.52 -6.94
CA ARG A 93 11.07 24.88 -7.46
C ARG A 93 10.01 25.26 -8.49
N LEU A 94 9.73 24.38 -9.46
CA LEU A 94 8.75 24.63 -10.52
C LEU A 94 7.34 24.92 -9.97
N LEU A 95 6.93 24.29 -8.87
CA LEU A 95 5.64 24.60 -8.21
C LEU A 95 5.46 26.08 -7.85
N THR A 96 6.57 26.77 -7.57
CA THR A 96 6.61 28.20 -7.22
C THR A 96 7.05 29.10 -8.37
N GLU A 97 8.00 28.65 -9.19
CA GLU A 97 8.64 29.47 -10.22
C GLU A 97 7.90 29.42 -11.56
N ASP A 98 7.32 28.27 -11.93
CA ASP A 98 6.68 28.06 -13.24
C ASP A 98 5.65 26.91 -13.18
N ARG A 99 4.45 27.23 -12.70
CA ARG A 99 3.37 26.25 -12.49
C ARG A 99 2.86 25.68 -13.82
N ASP A 100 2.83 26.47 -14.88
CA ASP A 100 2.36 26.02 -16.19
C ASP A 100 3.30 24.95 -16.76
N ARG A 101 4.62 25.18 -16.68
CA ARG A 101 5.60 24.16 -17.06
C ARG A 101 5.51 22.92 -16.19
N PHE A 102 5.30 23.06 -14.88
CA PHE A 102 5.11 21.92 -13.99
C PHE A 102 3.91 21.07 -14.44
N ASN A 103 2.76 21.69 -14.71
CA ASN A 103 1.55 20.97 -15.14
C ASN A 103 1.75 20.25 -16.48
N ASP A 104 2.38 20.90 -17.46
CA ASP A 104 2.69 20.28 -18.76
C ASP A 104 3.63 19.06 -18.61
N LEU A 105 4.62 19.13 -17.71
CA LEU A 105 5.50 18.00 -17.41
C LEU A 105 4.76 16.86 -16.69
N VAL A 106 3.86 17.19 -15.77
CA VAL A 106 2.99 16.21 -15.08
C VAL A 106 2.14 15.46 -16.09
N ASP A 107 1.46 16.18 -16.99
CA ASP A 107 0.61 15.57 -18.01
C ASP A 107 1.42 14.62 -18.90
N LYS A 108 2.56 15.09 -19.43
CA LYS A 108 3.46 14.25 -20.24
C LYS A 108 3.93 13.00 -19.50
N SER A 109 4.27 13.13 -18.22
CA SER A 109 4.73 12.02 -17.41
C SER A 109 3.61 11.01 -17.12
N LEU A 110 2.38 11.46 -16.84
CA LEU A 110 1.22 10.58 -16.64
C LEU A 110 0.86 9.82 -17.92
N HIS A 111 0.94 10.48 -19.08
CA HIS A 111 0.79 9.80 -20.37
C HIS A 111 1.82 8.68 -20.51
N ARG A 112 3.11 8.96 -20.27
CA ARG A 112 4.16 7.94 -20.36
C ARG A 112 3.93 6.80 -19.36
N HIS A 113 3.61 7.14 -18.11
CA HIS A 113 3.34 6.18 -17.04
C HIS A 113 2.20 5.22 -17.42
N PHE A 114 1.08 5.75 -17.91
CA PHE A 114 -0.05 4.96 -18.38
C PHE A 114 0.34 3.95 -19.48
N HIS A 115 1.07 4.41 -20.52
CA HIS A 115 1.43 3.54 -21.65
C HIS A 115 2.40 2.43 -21.24
N LEU A 116 3.29 2.70 -20.27
CA LEU A 116 4.20 1.69 -19.74
C LEU A 116 3.44 0.63 -18.93
N ILE A 117 2.50 1.04 -18.07
CA ILE A 117 1.62 0.10 -17.35
C ILE A 117 0.84 -0.75 -18.35
N LYS A 118 0.23 -0.14 -19.36
CA LYS A 118 -0.50 -0.86 -20.41
C LYS A 118 0.37 -1.89 -21.13
N ALA A 119 1.59 -1.53 -21.51
CA ALA A 119 2.53 -2.45 -22.15
C ALA A 119 2.92 -3.64 -21.24
N LEU A 120 3.06 -3.42 -19.94
CA LEU A 120 3.33 -4.49 -18.96
C LEU A 120 2.10 -5.39 -18.74
N VAL A 121 0.91 -4.80 -18.65
CA VAL A 121 -0.36 -5.54 -18.52
C VAL A 121 -0.62 -6.41 -19.76
N GLU A 122 -0.33 -5.92 -20.97
CA GLU A 122 -0.39 -6.72 -22.21
C GLU A 122 0.56 -7.92 -22.19
N LYS A 123 1.62 -7.87 -21.38
CA LYS A 123 2.57 -8.98 -21.13
C LYS A 123 2.21 -9.83 -19.90
N GLY A 124 1.04 -9.63 -19.30
CA GLY A 124 0.53 -10.44 -18.20
C GLY A 124 0.83 -9.91 -16.80
N THR A 125 1.35 -8.68 -16.65
CA THR A 125 1.43 -8.02 -15.34
C THR A 125 0.02 -7.76 -14.81
N TYR A 126 -0.24 -8.14 -13.55
CA TYR A 126 -1.47 -7.75 -12.88
C TYR A 126 -1.30 -6.36 -12.25
N PHE A 127 -1.95 -5.36 -12.85
CA PHE A 127 -2.00 -3.99 -12.34
C PHE A 127 -3.31 -3.72 -11.60
N PHE A 128 -3.23 -3.00 -10.49
CA PHE A 128 -4.39 -2.49 -9.77
C PHE A 128 -4.12 -1.09 -9.21
N ASP A 129 -5.15 -0.25 -9.13
CA ASP A 129 -5.06 1.10 -8.54
C ASP A 129 -5.15 1.03 -7.01
N TYR A 130 -4.23 1.68 -6.29
CA TYR A 130 -4.14 1.62 -4.83
C TYR A 130 -5.01 2.68 -4.10
N GLY A 131 -6.00 3.26 -4.79
CA GLY A 131 -6.89 4.27 -4.22
C GLY A 131 -6.22 5.64 -4.03
N ASN A 132 -5.24 5.97 -4.87
CA ASN A 132 -4.49 7.23 -4.81
C ASN A 132 -4.94 8.27 -5.85
N SER A 133 -6.03 7.99 -6.59
CA SER A 133 -6.54 8.78 -7.71
C SER A 133 -5.66 8.78 -8.97
N PHE A 134 -4.77 7.78 -9.15
CA PHE A 134 -3.88 7.70 -10.30
C PHE A 134 -4.66 7.66 -11.63
N MET A 135 -5.63 6.74 -11.77
CA MET A 135 -6.37 6.61 -13.03
C MET A 135 -7.18 7.87 -13.38
N LYS A 136 -7.71 8.58 -12.37
CA LYS A 136 -8.38 9.87 -12.56
C LYS A 136 -7.39 10.94 -13.02
N ALA A 137 -6.21 11.02 -12.42
CA ALA A 137 -5.17 11.95 -12.84
C ALA A 137 -4.73 11.69 -14.30
N VAL A 138 -4.57 10.42 -14.70
CA VAL A 138 -4.29 10.02 -16.08
C VAL A 138 -5.39 10.47 -17.05
N PHE A 139 -6.66 10.32 -16.67
CA PHE A 139 -7.80 10.78 -17.46
C PHE A 139 -7.84 12.30 -17.62
N ASP A 140 -7.53 13.04 -16.56
CA ASP A 140 -7.50 14.51 -16.52
C ASP A 140 -6.35 15.07 -17.34
N ALA A 141 -5.19 14.39 -17.35
CA ALA A 141 -4.07 14.68 -18.23
C ALA A 141 -4.40 14.45 -19.73
N GLY A 142 -5.55 13.86 -20.05
CA GLY A 142 -6.06 13.73 -21.41
C GLY A 142 -6.01 12.33 -22.02
N VAL A 143 -5.56 11.31 -21.28
CA VAL A 143 -5.62 9.92 -21.74
C VAL A 143 -7.04 9.41 -21.59
N LYS A 144 -7.88 9.57 -22.62
CA LYS A 144 -9.30 9.19 -22.53
C LYS A 144 -9.56 7.68 -22.54
N GLU A 145 -8.64 6.89 -23.09
CA GLU A 145 -8.77 5.43 -23.13
C GLU A 145 -8.64 4.72 -21.76
N ILE A 146 -8.18 5.43 -20.72
CA ILE A 146 -8.21 4.89 -19.35
C ILE A 146 -9.65 4.74 -18.84
N SER A 147 -10.59 5.54 -19.36
CA SER A 147 -12.01 5.44 -19.02
C SER A 147 -12.66 4.32 -19.83
N LYS A 148 -13.52 3.53 -19.16
CA LYS A 148 -14.30 2.46 -19.80
C LYS A 148 -15.22 2.97 -20.91
N ASN A 149 -15.72 4.19 -20.81
CA ASN A 149 -16.61 4.80 -21.81
C ASN A 149 -15.92 5.84 -22.72
N GLY A 150 -14.69 6.24 -22.37
CA GLY A 150 -13.90 7.22 -23.12
C GLY A 150 -14.39 8.67 -23.06
N VAL A 151 -15.43 8.95 -22.26
CA VAL A 151 -16.10 10.26 -22.18
C VAL A 151 -15.92 10.89 -20.79
N ASP A 152 -16.19 10.13 -19.73
CA ASP A 152 -16.12 10.56 -18.34
C ASP A 152 -15.71 9.40 -17.41
N GLU A 153 -15.64 9.67 -16.11
CA GLU A 153 -15.23 8.72 -15.07
C GLU A 153 -16.39 7.86 -14.53
N LYS A 154 -17.63 8.03 -15.02
CA LYS A 154 -18.81 7.46 -14.35
C LYS A 154 -18.91 5.94 -14.42
N ASP A 155 -18.40 5.35 -15.50
CA ASP A 155 -18.38 3.89 -15.66
C ASP A 155 -17.10 3.26 -15.07
N GLY A 156 -16.25 4.07 -14.43
CA GLY A 156 -14.96 3.68 -13.91
C GLY A 156 -13.87 3.59 -14.99
N PHE A 157 -12.73 3.02 -14.59
CA PHE A 157 -11.54 2.92 -15.43
C PHE A 157 -11.24 1.47 -15.85
N ILE A 158 -10.36 1.29 -16.83
CA ILE A 158 -10.08 0.00 -17.47
C ILE A 158 -9.33 -0.98 -16.56
N TRP A 159 -8.64 -0.49 -15.52
CA TRP A 159 -8.03 -1.32 -14.50
C TRP A 159 -8.83 -1.23 -13.20
N PRO A 160 -8.92 -2.34 -12.46
CA PRO A 160 -9.62 -2.37 -11.18
C PRO A 160 -8.82 -1.62 -10.12
N SER A 161 -9.51 -1.00 -9.17
CA SER A 161 -8.92 -0.62 -7.90
C SER A 161 -8.70 -1.85 -7.01
N TYR A 162 -7.79 -1.73 -6.06
CA TYR A 162 -7.58 -2.77 -5.05
C TYR A 162 -8.84 -3.00 -4.21
N VAL A 163 -9.77 -2.04 -4.13
CA VAL A 163 -11.04 -2.26 -3.43
C VAL A 163 -12.00 -3.09 -4.26
N GLU A 164 -12.19 -2.77 -5.54
CA GLU A 164 -13.10 -3.51 -6.42
C GLU A 164 -12.68 -4.99 -6.55
N ASP A 165 -11.39 -5.26 -6.73
CA ASP A 165 -10.92 -6.63 -7.05
C ASP A 165 -10.39 -7.42 -5.85
N ILE A 166 -9.95 -6.74 -4.79
CA ILE A 166 -9.30 -7.41 -3.63
C ILE A 166 -10.09 -7.12 -2.36
N MET A 167 -10.08 -5.89 -1.84
CA MET A 167 -10.62 -5.61 -0.51
C MET A 167 -12.11 -5.86 -0.40
N GLY A 168 -12.92 -5.38 -1.35
CA GLY A 168 -14.36 -5.60 -1.39
C GLY A 168 -14.70 -7.09 -1.35
N PRO A 169 -14.45 -7.82 -2.45
CA PRO A 169 -14.90 -9.21 -2.59
C PRO A 169 -14.15 -10.19 -1.70
N MET A 170 -12.89 -9.93 -1.36
CA MET A 170 -12.07 -10.86 -0.59
C MET A 170 -12.00 -10.53 0.90
N LEU A 171 -12.33 -9.31 1.33
CA LEU A 171 -12.24 -8.92 2.74
C LEU A 171 -13.57 -8.35 3.27
N PHE A 172 -14.04 -7.23 2.72
CA PHE A 172 -15.16 -6.46 3.26
C PHE A 172 -16.49 -7.19 3.16
N ASP A 173 -16.77 -7.87 2.04
CA ASP A 173 -17.97 -8.69 1.86
C ASP A 173 -18.07 -9.83 2.88
N TYR A 174 -16.93 -10.24 3.44
CA TYR A 174 -16.83 -11.24 4.50
C TYR A 174 -16.67 -10.66 5.90
N GLY A 175 -16.77 -9.33 6.06
CA GLY A 175 -16.67 -8.64 7.34
C GLY A 175 -15.24 -8.38 7.82
N TYR A 176 -14.21 -8.78 7.07
CA TYR A 176 -12.82 -8.56 7.46
C TYR A 176 -12.46 -7.10 7.27
N GLY A 177 -11.94 -6.50 8.32
CA GLY A 177 -11.47 -5.12 8.29
C GLY A 177 -10.56 -4.81 9.48
N PRO A 178 -9.99 -3.61 9.54
CA PRO A 178 -8.95 -3.27 10.48
C PRO A 178 -9.48 -3.33 11.92
N PHE A 179 -9.02 -4.30 12.68
CA PHE A 179 -9.24 -4.42 14.12
C PHE A 179 -7.97 -4.03 14.85
N ARG A 180 -8.06 -3.02 15.72
CA ARG A 180 -6.92 -2.41 16.40
C ARG A 180 -7.13 -2.42 17.89
N TRP A 181 -6.03 -2.49 18.64
CA TRP A 181 -6.05 -2.26 20.06
C TRP A 181 -4.82 -1.53 20.57
N VAL A 182 -4.97 -0.93 21.75
CA VAL A 182 -3.90 -0.24 22.48
C VAL A 182 -3.92 -0.71 23.94
N CYS A 183 -2.77 -1.15 24.45
CA CYS A 183 -2.58 -1.49 25.86
C CYS A 183 -2.34 -0.20 26.66
N LEU A 184 -3.32 0.22 27.47
CA LEU A 184 -3.27 1.49 28.22
C LEU A 184 -2.32 1.45 29.42
N SER A 185 -1.78 0.27 29.75
CA SER A 185 -0.69 0.12 30.71
C SER A 185 0.66 0.61 30.18
N GLU A 186 0.77 0.82 28.85
CA GLU A 186 2.01 1.14 28.13
C GLU A 186 3.12 0.08 28.25
N LYS A 187 2.81 -1.10 28.82
CA LYS A 187 3.76 -2.19 28.97
C LYS A 187 3.86 -2.99 27.68
N HIS A 188 5.09 -3.19 27.20
CA HIS A 188 5.35 -4.05 26.05
C HIS A 188 4.92 -5.51 26.30
N ASP A 189 5.10 -6.01 27.52
CA ASP A 189 4.66 -7.35 27.93
C ASP A 189 3.15 -7.56 27.76
N ASP A 190 2.34 -6.53 28.01
CA ASP A 190 0.89 -6.60 27.78
C ASP A 190 0.59 -6.73 26.27
N LEU A 191 1.35 -6.05 25.41
CA LEU A 191 1.20 -6.17 23.96
C LEU A 191 1.51 -7.59 23.49
N VAL A 192 2.64 -8.16 23.94
CA VAL A 192 3.04 -9.54 23.62
C VAL A 192 1.97 -10.53 24.06
N LYS A 193 1.44 -10.40 25.28
CA LYS A 193 0.34 -11.24 25.77
C LYS A 193 -0.92 -11.10 24.92
N THR A 194 -1.30 -9.87 24.55
CA THR A 194 -2.46 -9.65 23.67
C THR A 194 -2.24 -10.16 22.25
N ASP A 195 -1.02 -10.10 21.71
CA ASP A 195 -0.69 -10.67 20.41
C ASP A 195 -0.87 -12.19 20.42
N HIS A 196 -0.36 -12.88 21.45
CA HIS A 196 -0.57 -14.32 21.64
C HIS A 196 -2.05 -14.68 21.79
N ALA A 197 -2.79 -13.96 22.64
CA ALA A 197 -4.21 -14.24 22.85
C ALA A 197 -5.05 -13.98 21.58
N ALA A 198 -4.72 -12.95 20.79
CA ALA A 198 -5.35 -12.71 19.51
C ALA A 198 -5.04 -13.82 18.51
N MET A 199 -3.78 -14.25 18.43
CA MET A 199 -3.33 -15.35 17.57
C MET A 199 -4.05 -16.67 17.88
N GLU A 200 -4.22 -17.01 19.16
CA GLU A 200 -4.96 -18.21 19.61
C GLU A 200 -6.44 -18.19 19.22
N CYS A 201 -7.04 -17.01 19.01
CA CYS A 201 -8.44 -16.87 18.62
C CYS A 201 -8.69 -17.02 17.11
N ILE A 202 -7.63 -17.11 16.30
CA ILE A 202 -7.68 -17.20 14.84
C ILE A 202 -7.48 -18.65 14.42
N ASP A 203 -8.42 -19.21 13.65
CA ASP A 203 -8.26 -20.51 13.00
C ASP A 203 -7.65 -20.32 11.60
N PRO A 204 -6.35 -20.59 11.40
CA PRO A 204 -5.69 -20.37 10.11
C PRO A 204 -6.16 -21.32 9.00
N ASN A 205 -7.00 -22.32 9.30
CA ASN A 205 -7.55 -23.25 8.30
C ASN A 205 -8.97 -22.89 7.86
N ARG A 206 -9.63 -21.95 8.55
CA ARG A 206 -11.02 -21.56 8.28
C ARG A 206 -11.15 -20.84 6.93
N ARG A 207 -10.29 -19.83 6.68
CA ARG A 207 -10.26 -19.03 5.44
C ARG A 207 -8.84 -18.50 5.15
N GLY A 208 -8.62 -18.06 3.91
CA GLY A 208 -7.37 -17.40 3.51
C GLY A 208 -7.06 -16.17 4.36
N GLN A 209 -8.06 -15.33 4.62
CA GLN A 209 -7.91 -14.12 5.43
C GLN A 209 -7.50 -14.44 6.88
N ASP A 210 -8.02 -15.52 7.46
CA ASP A 210 -7.59 -15.96 8.80
C ASP A 210 -6.13 -16.41 8.79
N ARG A 211 -5.73 -17.18 7.78
CA ARG A 211 -4.35 -17.61 7.60
C ARG A 211 -3.39 -16.41 7.48
N ASP A 212 -3.75 -15.43 6.67
CA ASP A 212 -2.93 -14.24 6.45
C ASP A 212 -2.75 -13.44 7.75
N ASN A 213 -3.85 -13.27 8.51
CA ASN A 213 -3.81 -12.55 9.78
C ASN A 213 -3.13 -13.33 10.91
N TYR A 214 -3.18 -14.66 10.88
CA TYR A 214 -2.42 -15.53 11.78
C TYR A 214 -0.91 -15.41 11.51
N ILE A 215 -0.49 -15.47 10.24
CA ILE A 215 0.92 -15.29 9.86
C ILE A 215 1.41 -13.90 10.26
N TRP A 216 0.60 -12.87 9.98
CA TRP A 216 0.91 -11.51 10.38
C TRP A 216 1.14 -11.37 11.88
N ILE A 217 0.18 -11.78 12.72
CA ILE A 217 0.29 -11.56 14.18
C ILE A 217 1.45 -12.36 14.80
N ARG A 218 1.75 -13.55 14.25
CA ARG A 218 2.92 -14.37 14.64
C ARG A 218 4.23 -13.62 14.43
N ASP A 219 4.38 -12.92 13.30
CA ASP A 219 5.63 -12.26 12.90
C ASP A 219 5.69 -10.78 13.33
N ALA A 220 4.58 -10.21 13.82
CA ALA A 220 4.44 -8.77 14.03
C ALA A 220 5.37 -8.21 15.12
N GLU A 221 5.81 -9.02 16.09
CA GLU A 221 6.80 -8.64 17.09
C GLU A 221 8.21 -8.56 16.50
N GLU A 222 8.61 -9.55 15.70
CA GLU A 222 9.93 -9.63 15.08
C GLU A 222 10.23 -8.42 14.18
N ASN A 223 9.19 -7.89 13.54
CA ASN A 223 9.26 -6.72 12.67
C ASN A 223 9.40 -5.37 13.41
N LYS A 224 9.26 -5.34 14.75
CA LYS A 224 9.50 -4.15 15.60
C LYS A 224 8.83 -2.85 15.12
N LEU A 225 7.57 -2.95 14.68
CA LEU A 225 6.84 -1.84 14.06
C LEU A 225 6.19 -0.86 15.05
N VAL A 226 6.32 -1.08 16.35
CA VAL A 226 5.68 -0.26 17.38
C VAL A 226 6.37 1.10 17.49
N VAL A 227 5.60 2.17 17.28
CA VAL A 227 6.04 3.56 17.49
C VAL A 227 5.05 4.25 18.44
N GLY A 228 5.53 4.74 19.57
CA GLY A 228 4.69 5.39 20.58
C GLY A 228 3.92 4.38 21.45
N SER A 229 2.58 4.40 21.37
CA SER A 229 1.72 3.55 22.18
C SER A 229 1.89 2.06 21.85
N GLN A 230 1.80 1.19 22.86
CA GLN A 230 1.78 -0.26 22.70
C GLN A 230 0.49 -0.69 22.00
N ALA A 231 0.54 -0.81 20.68
CA ALA A 231 -0.62 -1.01 19.83
C ALA A 231 -0.35 -2.05 18.74
N ARG A 232 -1.40 -2.75 18.35
CA ARG A 232 -1.38 -3.72 17.26
C ARG A 232 -2.61 -3.54 16.38
N ILE A 233 -2.48 -3.98 15.14
CA ILE A 233 -3.55 -4.07 14.16
C ILE A 233 -3.53 -5.47 13.55
N LEU A 234 -4.69 -5.98 13.17
CA LEU A 234 -4.87 -7.09 12.23
C LEU A 234 -6.27 -6.97 11.62
N TYR A 235 -6.61 -7.80 10.65
CA TYR A 235 -7.95 -7.86 10.06
C TYR A 235 -8.73 -9.06 10.60
N GLN A 236 -9.98 -8.86 11.00
CA GLN A 236 -10.90 -9.93 11.40
C GLN A 236 -12.34 -9.62 11.02
N ASP A 237 -13.12 -10.68 10.83
CA ASP A 237 -14.57 -10.66 10.68
C ASP A 237 -15.30 -10.38 12.00
N ALA A 238 -16.62 -10.22 11.95
CA ALA A 238 -17.42 -9.88 13.13
C ALA A 238 -17.24 -10.88 14.28
N GLU A 239 -17.22 -12.18 13.98
CA GLU A 239 -17.05 -13.21 15.00
C GLU A 239 -15.62 -13.22 15.58
N GLY A 240 -14.60 -13.06 14.73
CA GLY A 240 -13.20 -12.97 15.16
C GLY A 240 -12.96 -11.76 16.07
N ARG A 241 -13.47 -10.59 15.68
CA ARG A 241 -13.42 -9.37 16.51
C ARG A 241 -14.06 -9.61 17.88
N MET A 242 -15.23 -10.25 17.92
CA MET A 242 -15.93 -10.56 19.17
C MET A 242 -15.13 -11.53 20.05
N ARG A 243 -14.59 -12.63 19.49
CA ARG A 243 -13.79 -13.60 20.24
C ARG A 243 -12.55 -12.95 20.87
N ILE A 244 -11.80 -12.17 20.09
CA ILE A 244 -10.60 -11.48 20.58
C ILE A 244 -10.96 -10.46 21.65
N ALA A 245 -12.00 -9.65 21.43
CA ALA A 245 -12.44 -8.65 22.41
C ALA A 245 -12.86 -9.28 23.75
N LEU A 246 -13.60 -10.41 23.71
CA LEU A 246 -13.98 -11.15 24.91
C LEU A 246 -12.77 -11.73 25.63
N LYS A 247 -11.79 -12.26 24.87
CA LYS A 247 -10.56 -12.81 25.45
C LYS A 247 -9.73 -11.73 26.13
N PHE A 248 -9.55 -10.57 25.51
CA PHE A 248 -8.85 -9.44 26.15
C PHE A 248 -9.57 -8.97 27.41
N ASN A 249 -10.90 -8.88 27.39
CA ASN A 249 -11.66 -8.48 28.56
C ASN A 249 -11.58 -9.50 29.72
N GLU A 250 -11.46 -10.80 29.41
CA GLU A 250 -11.14 -11.84 30.40
C GLU A 250 -9.75 -11.64 31.01
N MET A 251 -8.73 -11.42 30.18
CA MET A 251 -7.35 -11.19 30.63
C MET A 251 -7.23 -9.95 31.54
N VAL A 252 -7.95 -8.87 31.21
CA VAL A 252 -8.03 -7.67 32.06
C VAL A 252 -8.68 -7.98 33.40
N ARG A 253 -9.78 -8.76 33.40
CA ARG A 253 -10.48 -9.17 34.64
C ARG A 253 -9.61 -10.04 35.54
N ASN A 254 -8.76 -10.88 34.94
CA ASN A 254 -7.83 -11.75 35.62
C ASN A 254 -6.51 -11.05 36.02
N GLU A 255 -6.39 -9.74 35.74
CA GLU A 255 -5.17 -8.94 35.99
C GLU A 255 -3.92 -9.45 35.25
N GLU A 256 -4.10 -10.19 34.14
CA GLU A 256 -3.00 -10.69 33.29
C GLU A 256 -2.36 -9.57 32.45
N VAL A 257 -3.17 -8.57 32.08
CA VAL A 257 -2.82 -7.33 31.37
C VAL A 257 -3.61 -6.15 31.94
N GLY A 258 -3.12 -4.93 31.72
CA GLY A 258 -3.90 -3.71 32.02
C GLY A 258 -5.01 -3.43 31.01
N PRO A 259 -5.82 -2.38 31.20
CA PRO A 259 -6.94 -2.05 30.31
C PRO A 259 -6.54 -1.94 28.84
N VAL A 260 -7.36 -2.50 27.95
CA VAL A 260 -7.14 -2.50 26.50
C VAL A 260 -8.21 -1.66 25.81
N MET A 261 -7.82 -0.67 25.03
CA MET A 261 -8.72 0.12 24.19
C MET A 261 -8.83 -0.54 22.82
N LEU A 262 -10.05 -0.86 22.40
CA LEU A 262 -10.33 -1.38 21.05
C LEU A 262 -10.70 -0.25 20.10
N GLY A 263 -10.30 -0.37 18.85
CA GLY A 263 -10.59 0.62 17.81
C GLY A 263 -10.38 0.06 16.41
N ARG A 264 -10.44 0.95 15.42
CA ARG A 264 -10.23 0.63 14.01
C ARG A 264 -9.91 1.89 13.21
N ASP A 265 -9.45 1.69 11.97
CA ASP A 265 -9.48 2.75 10.96
C ASP A 265 -10.91 2.92 10.40
N HIS A 266 -11.16 4.02 9.70
CA HIS A 266 -12.40 4.26 8.95
C HIS A 266 -12.48 3.41 7.67
N HIS A 267 -11.34 2.94 7.17
CA HIS A 267 -11.22 1.98 6.07
C HIS A 267 -11.73 0.58 6.49
N ASP A 268 -13.03 0.42 6.67
CA ASP A 268 -13.69 -0.78 7.20
C ASP A 268 -15.05 -1.00 6.55
N VAL A 269 -15.59 -2.21 6.70
CA VAL A 269 -16.77 -2.76 6.02
C VAL A 269 -18.06 -1.93 6.07
N SER A 270 -18.20 -1.02 7.03
CA SER A 270 -19.39 -0.18 7.19
C SER A 270 -19.07 1.20 7.74
N GLY A 271 -17.79 1.61 7.67
CA GLY A 271 -17.30 2.83 8.30
C GLY A 271 -17.26 4.06 7.40
N THR A 272 -17.35 3.88 6.08
CA THR A 272 -17.06 4.90 5.08
C THR A 272 -17.85 4.67 3.80
N ASP A 273 -18.46 5.71 3.24
CA ASP A 273 -18.95 5.77 1.87
C ASP A 273 -17.95 6.58 1.03
N SER A 274 -17.28 5.96 0.06
CA SER A 274 -16.23 6.57 -0.77
C SER A 274 -16.20 5.92 -2.16
N PRO A 275 -16.89 6.53 -3.16
CA PRO A 275 -17.09 5.94 -4.50
C PRO A 275 -15.83 5.67 -5.33
N PHE A 276 -14.67 6.15 -4.87
CA PHE A 276 -13.38 5.95 -5.55
C PHE A 276 -12.41 5.11 -4.71
N ARG A 277 -12.89 4.54 -3.61
CA ARG A 277 -12.11 3.66 -2.74
C ARG A 277 -13.03 2.65 -2.05
N GLU A 278 -13.47 2.88 -0.81
CA GLU A 278 -14.21 1.88 -0.01
C GLU A 278 -15.51 1.35 -0.63
N THR A 279 -16.21 2.17 -1.42
CA THR A 279 -17.47 1.81 -2.09
C THR A 279 -17.36 2.05 -3.60
N ALA A 280 -16.17 1.80 -4.16
CA ALA A 280 -15.94 1.79 -5.60
C ALA A 280 -16.69 0.62 -6.26
#